data_AF-A0A955QPE4-F1
#
_entry.id   AF-A0A955QPE4-F1
#
_cell.length_a   1.000
_cell.length_b   1.000
_cell.length_c   1.000
_cell.angle_alpha   90.00
_cell.angle_beta   90.00
_cell.angle_gamma   90.00
#
_symmetry.space_group_name_H-M   'P 1'
#
loop_
_entity.id
_entity.type
_entity.pdbx_description
1 polymer ?
#
loop_
_entity_poly.entity_id
_entity_poly.type
_entity_poly.pdbx_seq_one_letter_code
_entity_poly.pdbx_strand_id
1 'polypeptide(L)'
;MYVKGIVADVSKGGLKPNEDWVKDDHGVMLPAQFVKEVGKELKEFDLSLVGTDPLYASNAAKSAKEKEMLAELAKGKEKLIVAEDGGTTIGMSADYAIVDSCADCHNNHPKTTKKDWKKGDFMGAIVVRLK
;
A
#
# COMPACT_ATOMS: atom_id res chain seq x y z
N MET A 1 -3.74 5.55 10.99
CA MET A 1 -4.96 5.20 11.77
C MET A 1 -5.29 3.71 11.64
N TYR A 2 -5.50 3.16 10.44
CA TYR A 2 -5.90 1.76 10.25
C TYR A 2 -4.96 0.72 10.91
N VAL A 3 -3.67 0.69 10.56
CA VAL A 3 -2.74 -0.35 11.05
C VAL A 3 -2.44 -0.23 12.55
N LYS A 4 -2.00 0.94 13.00
CA LYS A 4 -1.58 1.15 14.40
C LYS A 4 -2.74 1.31 15.39
N GLY A 5 -3.94 1.64 14.91
CA GLY A 5 -5.14 1.78 15.72
C GLY A 5 -6.02 0.56 15.57
N ILE A 6 -6.78 0.50 14.47
CA ILE A 6 -7.80 -0.53 14.24
C ILE A 6 -7.22 -1.94 14.31
N VAL A 7 -6.23 -2.26 13.47
CA VAL A 7 -5.65 -3.61 13.42
C VAL A 7 -5.01 -3.99 14.76
N ALA A 8 -4.24 -3.09 15.35
CA ALA A 8 -3.60 -3.32 16.64
C ALA A 8 -4.61 -3.60 17.77
N ASP A 9 -5.76 -2.92 17.77
CA ASP A 9 -6.78 -3.09 18.80
C ASP A 9 -7.61 -4.36 18.58
N VAL A 10 -8.09 -4.63 17.36
CA VAL A 10 -8.89 -5.85 17.09
C VAL A 10 -8.06 -7.12 17.29
N SER A 11 -6.74 -7.07 17.09
CA SER A 11 -5.87 -8.21 17.38
C SER A 11 -5.78 -8.57 18.85
N LYS A 12 -6.00 -7.63 19.77
CA LYS A 12 -6.15 -7.95 21.21
C LYS A 12 -7.41 -8.78 21.47
N GLY A 13 -8.42 -8.64 20.63
CA GLY A 13 -9.67 -9.41 20.66
C GLY A 13 -9.63 -10.73 19.88
N GLY A 14 -8.47 -11.13 19.34
CA GLY A 14 -8.29 -12.40 18.65
C GLY A 14 -8.45 -12.35 17.12
N LEU A 15 -8.78 -11.19 16.54
CA LEU A 15 -8.83 -11.02 15.08
C LEU A 15 -7.43 -10.91 14.48
N LYS A 16 -7.26 -11.41 13.26
CA LYS A 16 -5.96 -11.45 12.57
C LYS A 16 -6.05 -10.84 11.19
N PRO A 17 -5.05 -10.03 10.77
CA PRO A 17 -4.95 -9.61 9.38
C PRO A 17 -4.86 -10.84 8.46
N ASN A 18 -5.74 -10.91 7.47
CA ASN A 18 -5.85 -12.08 6.59
C ASN A 18 -6.17 -11.66 5.15
N GLU A 19 -5.48 -12.26 4.17
CA GLU A 19 -5.82 -12.05 2.75
C GLU A 19 -7.22 -12.56 2.40
N ASP A 20 -7.69 -13.64 3.05
CA ASP A 20 -9.01 -14.22 2.87
C ASP A 20 -10.04 -13.71 3.91
N TRP A 21 -9.86 -12.49 4.44
CA TRP A 21 -10.70 -11.92 5.51
C TRP A 21 -12.22 -12.01 5.29
N VAL A 22 -12.69 -12.02 4.04
CA VAL A 22 -14.13 -12.15 3.70
C VAL A 22 -14.68 -13.54 4.08
N LYS A 23 -13.82 -14.56 4.10
CA LYS A 23 -14.18 -15.97 4.35
C LYS A 23 -13.80 -16.44 5.76
N ASP A 24 -13.14 -15.59 6.54
CA ASP A 24 -12.64 -15.90 7.87
C ASP A 24 -13.33 -14.97 8.88
N ASP A 25 -14.18 -15.54 9.74
CA ASP A 25 -14.91 -14.78 10.77
C ASP A 25 -13.98 -14.11 11.81
N HIS A 26 -12.71 -14.54 11.87
CA HIS A 26 -11.66 -13.92 12.70
C HIS A 26 -10.67 -13.12 11.85
N GLY A 27 -10.96 -12.89 10.57
CA GLY A 27 -10.16 -12.14 9.64
C GLY A 27 -10.48 -10.65 9.67
N VAL A 28 -9.44 -9.82 9.54
CA VAL A 28 -9.57 -8.39 9.24
C VAL A 28 -8.73 -8.05 8.00
N MET A 29 -9.18 -7.07 7.22
CA MET A 29 -8.46 -6.62 6.02
C MET A 29 -7.00 -6.29 6.32
N LEU A 30 -6.11 -6.72 5.44
CA LEU A 30 -4.75 -6.20 5.38
C LEU A 30 -4.76 -4.71 4.99
N PRO A 31 -3.69 -3.95 5.31
CA PRO A 31 -3.63 -2.52 5.01
C PRO A 31 -3.86 -2.23 3.52
N ALA A 32 -3.26 -3.04 2.64
CA ALA A 32 -3.42 -2.89 1.20
C ALA A 32 -4.85 -3.19 0.72
N GLN A 33 -5.54 -4.13 1.37
CA GLN A 33 -6.93 -4.47 1.05
C GLN A 33 -7.86 -3.35 1.48
N PHE A 34 -7.65 -2.76 2.66
CA PHE A 34 -8.43 -1.61 3.12
C PHE A 34 -8.39 -0.45 2.11
N VAL A 35 -7.20 -0.06 1.64
CA VAL A 35 -7.06 1.01 0.64
C VAL A 35 -7.78 0.64 -0.66
N LYS A 36 -7.66 -0.62 -1.11
CA LYS A 36 -8.33 -1.09 -2.33
C LYS A 36 -9.84 -1.09 -2.22
N GLU A 37 -10.41 -1.56 -1.11
CA GLU A 37 -11.86 -1.57 -0.92
C GLU A 37 -12.42 -0.15 -0.82
N VAL A 38 -11.77 0.74 -0.07
CA VAL A 38 -12.14 2.17 -0.05
C VAL A 38 -12.06 2.77 -1.46
N GLY A 39 -11.01 2.45 -2.22
CA GLY A 39 -10.84 2.92 -3.59
C GLY A 39 -11.97 2.50 -4.54
N LYS A 40 -12.57 1.32 -4.35
CA LYS A 40 -13.71 0.87 -5.16
C LYS A 40 -15.00 1.65 -4.90
N GLU A 41 -15.16 2.18 -3.69
CA GLU A 41 -16.35 2.95 -3.30
C GLU A 41 -16.29 4.42 -3.76
N LEU A 42 -15.10 4.90 -4.14
CA LEU A 42 -14.88 6.27 -4.60
C LEU A 42 -15.21 6.42 -6.08
N LYS A 43 -15.92 7.50 -6.43
CA LYS A 43 -16.36 7.80 -7.81
C LYS A 43 -15.66 9.01 -8.43
N GLU A 44 -15.20 9.94 -7.60
CA GLU A 44 -14.66 11.22 -8.05
C GLU A 44 -13.17 11.14 -8.40
N PHE A 45 -12.44 10.23 -7.78
CA PHE A 45 -11.02 10.02 -8.01
C PHE A 45 -10.63 8.56 -7.79
N ASP A 46 -9.53 8.15 -8.40
CA ASP A 46 -8.96 6.81 -8.22
C ASP A 46 -8.04 6.83 -7.00
N LEU A 47 -8.31 5.95 -6.02
CA LEU A 47 -7.44 5.68 -4.87
C LEU A 47 -6.88 4.26 -4.99
N SER A 48 -5.56 4.15 -5.08
CA SER A 48 -4.89 2.85 -5.24
C SER A 48 -3.54 2.79 -4.51
N LEU A 49 -2.81 1.70 -4.74
CA LEU A 49 -1.45 1.49 -4.25
C LEU A 49 -0.50 1.26 -5.43
N VAL A 50 0.74 1.70 -5.27
CA VAL A 50 1.85 1.37 -6.18
C VAL A 50 3.03 0.90 -5.33
N GLY A 51 3.54 -0.30 -5.58
CA GLY A 51 4.68 -0.89 -4.87
C GLY A 51 5.98 -0.83 -5.67
N THR A 52 7.11 -0.80 -4.98
CA THR A 52 8.44 -0.94 -5.61
C THR A 52 8.74 -2.39 -5.99
N ASP A 53 8.34 -3.34 -5.14
CA ASP A 53 8.36 -4.78 -5.39
C ASP A 53 6.99 -5.38 -5.01
N PRO A 54 5.96 -5.19 -5.86
CA PRO A 54 4.60 -5.51 -5.49
C PRO A 54 4.32 -7.02 -5.54
N LEU A 55 3.71 -7.57 -4.49
CA LEU A 55 3.24 -8.98 -4.45
C LEU A 55 2.24 -9.31 -5.57
N TYR A 56 1.54 -8.30 -6.08
CA TYR A 56 0.54 -8.42 -7.13
C TYR A 56 0.82 -7.40 -8.23
N ALA A 57 0.90 -7.84 -9.49
CA ALA A 57 1.20 -6.98 -10.64
C ALA A 57 0.23 -5.80 -10.81
N SER A 58 -1.00 -5.91 -10.30
CA SER A 58 -1.98 -4.82 -10.28
C SER A 58 -1.57 -3.61 -9.43
N ASN A 59 -0.56 -3.76 -8.56
CA ASN A 59 0.02 -2.68 -7.76
C ASN A 59 1.32 -2.13 -8.38
N ALA A 60 1.60 -2.39 -9.66
CA ALA A 60 2.72 -1.75 -10.35
C ALA A 60 2.37 -0.33 -10.82
N ALA A 61 3.38 0.53 -10.96
CA ALA A 61 3.22 1.87 -11.52
C ALA A 61 2.65 1.81 -12.95
N LYS A 62 1.63 2.62 -13.24
CA LYS A 62 0.86 2.57 -14.50
C LYS A 62 1.47 3.40 -15.63
N SER A 63 2.34 4.35 -15.32
CA SER A 63 2.98 5.23 -16.31
C SER A 63 4.47 5.46 -16.03
N ALA A 64 5.18 6.06 -16.99
CA ALA A 64 6.56 6.48 -16.79
C ALA A 64 6.65 7.56 -15.69
N LYS A 65 5.67 8.46 -15.62
CA LYS A 65 5.61 9.51 -14.60
C LYS A 65 5.42 8.92 -13.20
N GLU A 66 4.55 7.93 -13.04
CA GLU A 66 4.38 7.23 -11.77
C GLU A 66 5.66 6.53 -11.30
N LYS A 67 6.42 5.94 -12.22
CA LYS A 67 7.73 5.32 -11.89
C LYS A 67 8.74 6.36 -11.42
N GLU A 68 8.79 7.51 -12.08
CA GLU A 68 9.65 8.64 -11.69
C GLU A 68 9.28 9.16 -10.30
N MET A 69 7.99 9.40 -10.04
CA MET A 69 7.50 9.87 -8.73
C MET A 69 7.82 8.86 -7.62
N LEU A 70 7.62 7.57 -7.88
CA LEU A 70 7.92 6.52 -6.91
C LEU A 70 9.43 6.47 -6.59
N ALA A 71 10.28 6.62 -7.61
CA ALA A 71 11.73 6.68 -7.42
C ALA A 71 12.17 7.93 -6.65
N GLU A 72 11.49 9.06 -6.81
CA GLU A 72 11.76 10.27 -6.02
C GLU A 72 11.37 10.08 -4.54
N LEU A 73 10.18 9.51 -4.26
CA LEU A 73 9.78 9.17 -2.88
C LEU A 73 10.75 8.19 -2.22
N ALA A 74 11.28 7.22 -2.98
CA ALA A 74 12.25 6.26 -2.48
C ALA A 74 13.57 6.90 -1.97
N LYS A 75 13.89 8.13 -2.40
CA LYS A 75 15.05 8.88 -1.88
C LYS A 75 14.84 9.37 -0.44
N GLY A 76 13.59 9.34 0.05
CA GLY A 76 13.24 9.65 1.44
C GLY A 76 13.28 11.13 1.82
N LYS A 77 13.47 12.04 0.85
CA LYS A 77 13.45 13.50 1.10
C LYS A 77 12.03 14.02 1.24
N GLU A 78 11.14 13.58 0.34
CA GLU A 78 9.74 13.95 0.31
C GLU A 78 8.87 12.78 0.79
N LYS A 79 7.78 13.09 1.49
CA LYS A 79 6.76 12.11 1.90
C LYS A 79 5.53 12.14 1.02
N LEU A 80 5.37 13.20 0.24
CA LEU A 80 4.25 13.45 -0.66
C LEU A 80 4.80 14.11 -1.92
N ILE A 81 4.40 13.63 -3.09
CA ILE A 81 4.70 14.27 -4.37
C ILE A 81 3.40 14.40 -5.17
N VAL A 82 3.24 15.52 -5.85
CA VAL A 82 2.12 15.77 -6.77
C VAL A 82 2.70 16.16 -8.12
N ALA A 83 2.15 15.60 -9.20
CA ALA A 83 2.56 15.93 -10.56
C ALA A 83 1.40 15.73 -11.56
N GLU A 84 1.53 16.36 -12.72
CA GLU A 84 0.63 16.17 -13.87
C GLU A 84 1.16 15.06 -14.79
N ASP A 85 0.27 14.22 -15.29
CA ASP A 85 0.54 13.21 -16.33
C ASP A 85 -0.63 13.17 -17.33
N GLY A 86 -0.45 13.77 -18.50
CA GLY A 86 -1.46 13.72 -19.58
C GLY A 86 -2.84 14.30 -19.21
N GLY A 87 -2.88 15.35 -18.38
CA GLY A 87 -4.12 15.97 -17.91
C GLY A 87 -4.75 15.25 -16.71
N THR A 88 -4.03 14.31 -16.08
CA THR A 88 -4.40 13.74 -14.78
C THR A 88 -3.44 14.26 -13.72
N THR A 89 -3.97 14.84 -12.65
CA THR A 89 -3.20 15.17 -11.45
C THR A 89 -2.99 13.90 -10.63
N ILE A 90 -1.74 13.51 -10.39
CA ILE A 90 -1.35 12.34 -9.60
C ILE A 90 -0.71 12.81 -8.30
N GLY A 91 -1.25 12.36 -7.16
CA GLY A 91 -0.65 12.52 -5.84
C GLY A 91 -0.16 11.17 -5.30
N MET A 92 1.08 11.11 -4.82
CA MET A 92 1.66 9.92 -4.18
C MET A 92 2.13 10.23 -2.77
N SER A 93 1.62 9.50 -1.78
CA SER A 93 2.10 9.51 -0.40
C SER A 93 2.93 8.27 -0.14
N ALA A 94 4.15 8.44 0.36
CA ALA A 94 5.07 7.35 0.67
C ALA A 94 4.47 6.35 1.66
N ASP A 95 4.66 5.06 1.37
CA ASP A 95 4.25 3.94 2.21
C ASP A 95 5.47 3.12 2.64
N TYR A 96 5.53 2.82 3.93
CA TYR A 96 6.68 2.20 4.58
C TYR A 96 6.25 0.97 5.38
N ALA A 97 7.18 0.06 5.63
CA ALA A 97 7.01 -1.03 6.57
C ALA A 97 6.96 -0.48 8.02
N ILE A 98 5.82 0.06 8.44
CA ILE A 98 5.69 0.80 9.71
C ILE A 98 5.68 -0.10 10.97
N VAL A 99 5.49 -1.40 10.80
CA VAL A 99 5.54 -2.43 11.84
C VAL A 99 6.23 -3.69 11.29
N ASP A 100 6.79 -4.51 12.17
CA ASP A 100 7.57 -5.71 11.79
C ASP A 100 6.73 -6.70 10.96
N SER A 101 5.44 -6.82 11.29
CA SER A 101 4.50 -7.68 10.54
C SER A 101 4.32 -7.27 9.08
N CYS A 102 4.58 -6.01 8.70
CA CYS A 102 4.59 -5.59 7.29
C CYS A 102 5.73 -6.28 6.53
N ALA A 103 6.93 -6.23 7.10
CA ALA A 103 8.11 -6.86 6.51
C ALA A 103 7.98 -8.39 6.51
N ASP A 104 7.56 -8.97 7.63
CA ASP A 104 7.43 -10.42 7.77
C ASP A 104 6.45 -11.02 6.76
N CYS A 105 5.29 -10.38 6.57
CA CYS A 105 4.32 -10.84 5.58
C CYS A 105 4.92 -10.78 4.17
N HIS A 106 5.51 -9.65 3.77
CA HIS A 106 6.10 -9.50 2.44
C HIS A 106 7.29 -10.43 2.19
N ASN A 107 8.10 -10.73 3.21
CA ASN A 107 9.24 -11.64 3.08
C ASN A 107 8.82 -13.10 2.91
N ASN A 108 7.70 -13.50 3.51
CA ASN A 108 7.22 -14.89 3.53
C ASN A 108 6.09 -15.17 2.52
N HIS A 109 5.57 -14.13 1.86
CA HIS A 109 4.46 -14.29 0.93
C HIS A 109 4.85 -15.16 -0.28
N PRO A 110 4.01 -16.13 -0.72
CA PRO A 110 4.36 -17.04 -1.81
C PRO A 110 4.69 -16.35 -3.14
N LYS A 111 4.12 -15.17 -3.38
CA LYS A 111 4.32 -14.37 -4.60
C LYS A 111 5.44 -13.33 -4.50
N THR A 112 6.21 -13.33 -3.40
CA THR A 112 7.24 -12.31 -3.22
C THR A 112 8.45 -12.54 -4.12
N THR A 113 8.99 -11.45 -4.67
CA THR A 113 10.26 -11.43 -5.41
C THR A 113 11.41 -10.86 -4.56
N LYS A 114 11.10 -10.17 -3.46
CA LYS A 114 12.04 -9.59 -2.49
C LYS A 114 11.77 -10.09 -1.07
N LYS A 115 12.81 -10.62 -0.40
CA LYS A 115 12.70 -11.31 0.91
C LYS A 115 13.52 -10.71 2.05
N ASP A 116 14.10 -9.54 1.83
CA ASP A 116 14.97 -8.84 2.77
C ASP A 116 14.35 -7.53 3.28
N TRP A 117 13.02 -7.40 3.23
CA TRP A 117 12.30 -6.27 3.81
C TRP A 117 12.57 -6.15 5.31
N LYS A 118 12.70 -4.91 5.77
CA LYS A 118 12.87 -4.53 7.18
C LYS A 118 11.87 -3.45 7.55
N LYS A 119 11.57 -3.36 8.84
CA LYS A 119 10.80 -2.23 9.38
C LYS A 119 11.49 -0.92 9.04
N GLY A 120 10.71 0.03 8.52
CA GLY A 120 11.18 1.31 8.03
C GLY A 120 11.52 1.34 6.53
N ASP A 121 11.57 0.19 5.85
CA ASP A 121 11.82 0.17 4.41
C ASP A 121 10.67 0.82 3.63
N PHE A 122 11.03 1.53 2.57
CA PHE A 122 10.10 2.12 1.62
C PHE A 122 9.50 1.03 0.72
N MET A 123 8.20 0.80 0.86
CA MET A 123 7.50 -0.29 0.15
C MET A 123 6.81 0.19 -1.12
N GLY A 124 6.44 1.46 -1.16
CA GLY A 124 5.61 1.98 -2.23
C GLY A 124 4.99 3.32 -1.92
N ALA A 125 3.83 3.57 -2.51
CA ALA A 125 3.01 4.73 -2.24
C ALA A 125 1.52 4.40 -2.32
N ILE A 126 0.73 5.12 -1.52
CA ILE A 126 -0.70 5.30 -1.77
C ILE A 126 -0.83 6.38 -2.84
N VAL A 127 -1.64 6.13 -3.85
CA VAL A 127 -1.77 6.99 -5.03
C VAL A 127 -3.21 7.48 -5.18
N VAL A 128 -3.37 8.78 -5.41
CA VAL A 128 -4.61 9.42 -5.83
C VAL A 128 -4.45 9.93 -7.25
N ARG A 129 -5.43 9.67 -8.12
CA ARG A 129 -5.45 10.21 -9.50
C ARG A 129 -6.76 10.97 -9.73
N LEU A 130 -6.63 12.23 -10.10
CA LEU A 130 -7.72 13.18 -10.38
C LEU A 130 -7.67 13.53 -11.87
N LYS A 131 -8.80 13.41 -12.56
CA LYS A 131 -8.94 13.75 -13.99
C LYS A 131 -9.68 15.07 -14.18
#